data_AF-A0A194S3J5-F1
#
_entry.id   AF-A0A194S3J5-F1
#
_cell.length_a   1.000
_cell.length_b   1.000
_cell.length_c   1.000
_cell.angle_alpha   90.00
_cell.angle_beta   90.00
_cell.angle_gamma   90.00
#
_symmetry.space_group_name_H-M   'P 1'
#
loop_
_entity.id
_entity.type
_entity.pdbx_description
1 polymer ?
#
loop_
_entity_poly.entity_id
_entity_poly.type
_entity_poly.pdbx_seq_one_letter_code
_entity_poly.pdbx_strand_id
1 'polypeptide(L)'
;MSFPSQAHHPHPPLAGRPPNSHLIHTSPYLPPGLELVQAHWYCRHGERAPVRQRLVGVGDIPPVFSLCSVGREFRSAVLSLSASAASPTGTAAPQTTAMDVRRWTEDVGDSARGYKGGPADCYWGELTDLGRRSTLALGAILRSIYVPLGFLPETLSPSNADQVSFRSTNMPRTIESLHQIVEGLWPASARQDGLKVDFQLRGWQDEDLYPNQSC
;
A
#
# COMPACT_ATOMS: atom_id res chain seq x y z
N MET A 1 -20.42 -16.66 -18.72
CA MET A 1 -20.04 -17.69 -19.71
C MET A 1 -18.58 -18.02 -19.47
N SER A 2 -18.31 -19.17 -18.86
CA SER A 2 -16.97 -19.70 -18.59
C SER A 2 -16.59 -20.62 -19.76
N PHE A 3 -15.38 -20.46 -20.29
CA PHE A 3 -14.87 -21.32 -21.36
C PHE A 3 -14.56 -22.72 -20.80
N PRO A 4 -15.05 -23.81 -21.42
CA PRO A 4 -14.99 -25.17 -20.87
C PRO A 4 -13.60 -25.83 -20.88
N SER A 5 -12.51 -25.09 -21.14
CA SER A 5 -11.14 -25.63 -21.18
C SER A 5 -10.12 -24.84 -20.36
N GLN A 6 -10.52 -23.81 -19.61
CA GLN A 6 -9.61 -23.15 -18.70
C GLN A 6 -9.52 -23.99 -17.42
N ALA A 7 -8.46 -24.79 -17.31
CA ALA A 7 -8.10 -25.41 -16.04
C ALA A 7 -7.98 -24.29 -15.01
N HIS A 8 -8.96 -24.20 -14.10
CA HIS A 8 -8.82 -23.39 -12.90
C HIS A 8 -7.65 -24.00 -12.15
N HIS A 9 -6.44 -23.45 -12.32
CA HIS A 9 -5.36 -23.76 -11.41
C HIS A 9 -5.87 -23.37 -10.03
N PRO A 10 -6.08 -24.33 -9.10
CA PRO A 10 -6.28 -23.96 -7.72
C PRO A 10 -4.98 -23.30 -7.31
N HIS A 11 -4.93 -21.98 -7.25
CA HIS A 11 -3.84 -21.31 -6.57
C HIS A 11 -3.93 -21.83 -5.14
N PRO A 12 -2.96 -22.64 -4.65
CA PRO A 12 -2.91 -22.93 -3.23
C PRO A 12 -2.98 -21.59 -2.51
N PRO A 13 -3.66 -21.49 -1.35
CA PRO A 13 -3.83 -20.22 -0.65
C PRO A 13 -2.47 -19.55 -0.60
N LEU A 14 -2.33 -18.45 -1.35
CA LEU A 14 -1.05 -17.80 -1.58
C LEU A 14 -0.58 -17.43 -0.19
N ALA A 15 0.44 -18.12 0.32
CA ALA A 15 0.89 -18.06 1.71
C ALA A 15 1.50 -16.69 2.04
N GLY A 16 0.69 -15.64 1.99
CA GLY A 16 1.10 -14.24 1.99
C GLY A 16 1.87 -13.79 0.75
N ARG A 17 1.98 -14.61 -0.30
CA ARG A 17 2.68 -14.23 -1.53
C ARG A 17 1.79 -13.41 -2.46
N PRO A 18 2.34 -12.46 -3.23
CA PRO A 18 1.55 -11.76 -4.22
C PRO A 18 0.96 -12.71 -5.26
N PRO A 19 -0.21 -12.36 -5.83
CA PRO A 19 -0.75 -13.06 -6.98
C PRO A 19 0.32 -13.16 -8.06
N ASN A 20 0.48 -14.33 -8.65
CA ASN A 20 1.50 -14.62 -9.65
C ASN A 20 2.96 -14.48 -9.17
N SER A 21 3.23 -14.55 -7.86
CA SER A 21 4.59 -14.59 -7.31
C SER A 21 5.52 -15.64 -7.93
N HIS A 22 4.96 -16.73 -8.48
CA HIS A 22 5.72 -17.75 -9.20
C HIS A 22 6.37 -17.24 -10.50
N LEU A 23 5.94 -16.10 -11.03
CA LEU A 23 6.55 -15.45 -12.20
C LEU A 23 7.80 -14.64 -11.83
N ILE A 24 8.04 -14.39 -10.55
CA ILE A 24 9.20 -13.63 -10.08
C ILE A 24 10.30 -14.64 -9.72
N HIS A 25 11.28 -14.78 -10.60
CA HIS A 25 12.48 -15.55 -10.29
C HIS A 25 13.27 -14.85 -9.18
N THR A 26 13.48 -15.56 -8.06
CA THR A 26 14.11 -15.01 -6.85
C THR A 26 15.63 -15.13 -6.84
N SER A 27 16.22 -15.80 -7.83
CA SER A 27 17.67 -15.89 -7.97
C SER A 27 18.21 -14.62 -8.62
N PRO A 28 19.08 -13.84 -7.95
CA PRO A 28 19.75 -12.72 -8.59
C PRO A 28 20.62 -13.25 -9.73
N TYR A 29 20.32 -12.86 -10.96
CA TYR A 29 21.09 -13.24 -12.15
C TYR A 29 21.23 -12.03 -13.07
N LEU A 30 22.47 -11.69 -13.38
CA LEU A 30 22.83 -10.69 -14.36
C LEU A 30 23.79 -11.38 -15.36
N PRO A 31 23.47 -11.41 -16.66
CA PRO A 31 24.35 -12.04 -17.64
C PRO A 31 25.76 -11.41 -17.62
N PRO A 32 26.83 -12.22 -17.80
CA PRO A 32 28.20 -11.71 -17.81
C PRO A 32 28.38 -10.60 -18.86
N GLY A 33 29.07 -9.52 -18.48
CA GLY A 33 29.30 -8.37 -19.35
C GLY A 33 28.14 -7.38 -19.44
N LEU A 34 27.04 -7.59 -18.70
CA LEU A 34 25.96 -6.62 -18.55
C LEU A 34 25.99 -5.96 -17.18
N GLU A 35 25.52 -4.72 -17.13
CA GLU A 35 25.32 -3.93 -15.92
C GLU A 35 23.86 -3.48 -15.83
N LEU A 36 23.26 -3.60 -14.65
CA LEU A 36 21.91 -3.09 -14.41
C LEU A 36 21.98 -1.59 -14.14
N VAL A 37 21.56 -0.78 -15.11
CA VAL A 37 21.61 0.69 -15.03
C VAL A 37 20.32 1.34 -14.53
N GLN A 38 19.16 0.71 -14.80
CA GLN A 38 17.86 1.26 -14.44
C GLN A 38 16.81 0.15 -14.39
N ALA A 39 15.88 0.24 -13.43
CA ALA A 39 14.74 -0.66 -13.32
C ALA A 39 13.47 0.13 -12.98
N HIS A 40 12.36 -0.21 -13.64
CA HIS A 40 11.06 0.42 -13.44
C HIS A 40 10.05 -0.65 -13.03
N TRP A 41 9.39 -0.45 -11.88
CA TRP A 41 8.43 -1.39 -11.33
C TRP A 41 7.02 -0.84 -11.42
N TYR A 42 6.22 -1.38 -12.34
CA TYR A 42 4.81 -1.05 -12.43
C TYR A 42 4.00 -2.11 -11.69
N CYS A 43 3.51 -1.73 -10.51
CA CYS A 43 2.79 -2.64 -9.62
C CYS A 43 1.32 -2.25 -9.52
N ARG A 44 0.43 -3.25 -9.59
CA ARG A 44 -0.95 -3.07 -9.16
C ARG A 44 -1.00 -3.04 -7.63
N HIS A 45 -2.03 -2.41 -7.06
CA HIS A 45 -2.37 -2.58 -5.65
C HIS A 45 -2.53 -4.06 -5.27
N GLY A 46 -2.30 -4.38 -3.99
CA GLY A 46 -2.54 -5.72 -3.44
C GLY A 46 -4.03 -6.11 -3.40
N GLU A 47 -4.32 -7.26 -2.82
CA GLU A 47 -5.68 -7.76 -2.63
C GLU A 47 -6.54 -6.76 -1.84
N ARG A 48 -7.78 -6.58 -2.29
CA ARG A 48 -8.71 -5.58 -1.75
C ARG A 48 -10.11 -6.14 -1.61
N ALA A 49 -10.92 -5.50 -0.78
CA ALA A 49 -12.36 -5.75 -0.78
C ALA A 49 -13.00 -5.36 -2.13
N PRO A 50 -14.17 -5.92 -2.48
CA PRO A 50 -14.95 -5.46 -3.64
C PRO A 50 -15.25 -3.96 -3.55
N VAL A 51 -15.40 -3.30 -4.70
CA VAL A 51 -15.75 -1.86 -4.75
C VAL A 51 -17.26 -1.62 -4.66
N ARG A 52 -18.08 -2.67 -4.78
CA ARG A 52 -19.55 -2.65 -4.72
C ARG A 52 -20.09 -4.02 -4.31
N GLN A 53 -21.24 -4.05 -3.65
CA GLN A 53 -22.01 -5.26 -3.29
C GLN A 53 -22.86 -5.76 -4.46
N ARG A 54 -22.25 -6.33 -5.51
CA ARG A 54 -23.02 -6.87 -6.65
C ARG A 54 -23.36 -8.36 -6.55
N LEU A 55 -22.59 -9.11 -5.76
CA LEU A 55 -22.67 -10.58 -5.69
C LEU A 55 -23.07 -11.08 -4.30
N VAL A 56 -23.59 -10.19 -3.45
CA VAL A 56 -24.06 -10.57 -2.12
C VAL A 56 -25.20 -11.57 -2.26
N GLY A 57 -25.10 -12.69 -1.55
CA GLY A 57 -26.07 -13.79 -1.63
C GLY A 57 -25.91 -14.70 -2.86
N VAL A 58 -24.92 -14.45 -3.73
CA VAL A 58 -24.51 -15.40 -4.78
C VAL A 58 -23.48 -16.35 -4.17
N GLY A 59 -23.91 -17.56 -3.79
CA GLY A 59 -23.09 -18.48 -3.00
C GLY A 59 -22.81 -17.92 -1.61
N ASP A 60 -21.65 -18.24 -1.04
CA ASP A 60 -21.24 -17.82 0.31
C ASP A 60 -20.54 -16.44 0.34
N ILE A 61 -20.88 -15.54 -0.58
CA ILE A 61 -20.26 -14.20 -0.66
C ILE A 61 -20.94 -13.26 0.35
N PRO A 62 -20.23 -12.81 1.40
CA PRO A 62 -20.81 -11.95 2.41
C PRO A 62 -20.98 -10.51 1.91
N PRO A 63 -21.91 -9.75 2.51
CA PRO A 63 -22.01 -8.31 2.26
C PRO A 63 -20.79 -7.56 2.75
N VAL A 64 -20.15 -8.00 3.84
CA VAL A 64 -19.00 -7.34 4.46
C VAL A 64 -17.85 -8.34 4.60
N PHE A 65 -16.62 -7.89 4.34
CA PHE A 65 -15.42 -8.70 4.46
C PHE A 65 -14.62 -8.26 5.68
N SER A 66 -14.49 -9.11 6.70
CA SER A 66 -13.71 -8.81 7.90
C SER A 66 -12.22 -9.14 7.71
N LEU A 67 -11.57 -8.46 6.77
CA LEU A 67 -10.19 -8.74 6.31
C LEU A 67 -9.24 -7.53 6.41
N CYS A 68 -9.62 -6.46 7.11
CA CYS A 68 -8.91 -5.18 7.11
C CYS A 68 -8.45 -4.73 8.50
N SER A 69 -8.17 -5.65 9.43
CA SER A 69 -7.84 -5.33 10.82
C SER A 69 -6.62 -4.40 10.95
N VAL A 70 -5.56 -4.61 10.17
CA VAL A 70 -4.33 -3.80 10.24
C VAL A 70 -4.59 -2.38 9.75
N GLY A 71 -5.42 -2.22 8.72
CA GLY A 71 -5.81 -0.90 8.18
C GLY A 71 -6.67 -0.06 9.11
N ARG A 72 -7.12 -0.61 10.26
CA ARG A 72 -7.99 0.09 11.21
C ARG A 72 -7.21 0.93 12.19
N GLU A 73 -5.94 0.62 12.42
CA GLU A 73 -5.09 1.29 13.39
C GLU A 73 -3.94 2.00 12.68
N PHE A 74 -3.86 3.31 12.82
CA PHE A 74 -2.83 4.10 12.16
C PHE A 74 -2.51 5.37 12.93
N ARG A 75 -1.37 5.98 12.63
CA ARG A 75 -0.99 7.29 13.14
C ARG A 75 -1.32 8.37 12.12
N SER A 76 -2.11 9.35 12.53
CA SER A 76 -2.42 10.52 11.72
C SER A 76 -1.60 11.71 12.19
N ALA A 77 -1.09 12.51 11.25
CA ALA A 77 -0.61 13.84 11.56
C ALA A 77 -1.80 14.74 11.91
N VAL A 78 -1.75 15.43 13.04
CA VAL A 78 -2.76 16.39 13.50
C VAL A 78 -2.09 17.69 13.92
N LEU A 79 -2.77 18.81 13.68
CA LEU A 79 -2.30 20.13 14.11
C LEU A 79 -2.51 20.29 15.62
N SER A 80 -1.49 20.75 16.32
CA SER A 80 -1.54 21.14 17.72
C SER A 80 -1.33 22.64 17.82
N LEU A 81 -2.28 23.31 18.47
CA LEU A 81 -2.15 24.70 18.87
C LEU A 81 -1.51 24.70 20.27
N SER A 82 -0.19 24.91 20.37
CA SER A 82 0.42 25.08 21.69
C SER A 82 -0.05 26.40 22.29
N ALA A 83 -0.82 26.36 23.38
CA ALA A 83 -1.05 27.51 24.25
C ALA A 83 0.20 27.77 25.11
N SER A 84 1.33 28.06 24.48
CA SER A 84 2.54 28.46 25.20
C SER A 84 2.51 29.97 25.37
N ALA A 85 2.00 30.38 26.53
CA ALA A 85 2.15 31.67 27.21
C ALA A 85 2.46 32.89 26.32
N ALA A 86 1.44 33.75 26.17
CA ALA A 86 1.53 35.20 26.00
C ALA A 86 2.93 35.78 25.72
N SER A 87 3.43 35.60 24.49
CA SER A 87 4.40 36.54 23.93
C SER A 87 3.58 37.59 23.17
N PRO A 88 3.61 38.88 23.56
CA PRO A 88 2.71 39.90 23.00
C PRO A 88 3.02 40.28 21.54
N THR A 89 3.95 39.58 20.87
CA THR A 89 4.45 39.95 19.54
C THR A 89 4.71 38.79 18.56
N GLY A 90 4.33 37.54 18.87
CA GLY A 90 4.75 36.39 18.05
C GLY A 90 3.61 35.48 17.58
N THR A 91 3.39 35.40 16.26
CA THR A 91 2.53 34.40 15.60
C THR A 91 3.06 33.00 15.90
N ALA A 92 2.43 32.26 16.82
CA ALA A 92 2.82 30.88 17.11
C ALA A 92 2.56 30.00 15.88
N ALA A 93 3.62 29.46 15.28
CA ALA A 93 3.48 28.54 14.17
C ALA A 93 2.78 27.25 14.64
N PRO A 94 1.77 26.74 13.90
CA PRO A 94 1.12 25.49 14.25
C PRO A 94 2.14 24.34 14.27
N GLN A 95 2.18 23.58 15.36
CA GLN A 95 3.03 22.40 15.47
C GLN A 95 2.26 21.16 15.00
N THR A 96 2.94 20.22 14.34
CA THR A 96 2.33 18.93 13.95
C THR A 96 2.64 17.88 15.01
N THR A 97 1.64 17.08 15.37
CA THR A 97 1.76 15.97 16.33
C THR A 97 1.16 14.70 15.73
N ALA A 98 1.51 13.53 16.25
CA ALA A 98 0.94 12.26 15.83
C ALA A 98 -0.21 11.85 16.76
N MET A 99 -1.35 11.47 16.19
CA MET A 99 -2.50 10.90 16.91
C MET A 99 -2.66 9.43 16.53
N ASP A 100 -2.73 8.54 17.51
CA ASP A 100 -3.11 7.13 17.29
C ASP A 100 -4.63 7.06 17.01
N VAL A 101 -5.01 6.58 15.83
CA VAL A 101 -6.39 6.55 15.33
C VAL A 101 -6.84 5.11 15.15
N ARG A 102 -8.07 4.82 15.61
CA ARG A 102 -8.80 3.59 15.26
C ARG A 102 -10.05 3.92 14.44
N ARG A 103 -10.06 3.55 13.16
CA ARG A 103 -11.20 3.76 12.25
C ARG A 103 -12.17 2.59 12.31
N TRP A 104 -13.47 2.88 12.31
CA TRP A 104 -14.54 1.89 12.19
C TRP A 104 -15.34 2.13 10.91
N THR A 105 -15.91 1.06 10.36
CA THR A 105 -16.87 1.17 9.25
C THR A 105 -18.27 1.31 9.83
N GLU A 106 -19.12 2.10 9.20
CA GLU A 106 -20.55 2.18 9.52
C GLU A 106 -21.34 1.47 8.42
N ASP A 107 -22.36 0.72 8.82
CA ASP A 107 -23.32 0.09 7.90
C ASP A 107 -24.74 0.52 8.31
N VAL A 108 -25.66 0.62 7.36
CA VAL A 108 -27.03 1.06 7.56
C VAL A 108 -28.04 -0.09 7.48
N GLY A 109 -27.63 -1.24 6.92
CA GLY A 109 -28.51 -2.38 6.65
C GLY A 109 -29.86 -1.95 6.05
N ASP A 110 -30.95 -2.57 6.52
CA ASP A 110 -32.32 -2.24 6.10
C ASP A 110 -32.98 -1.13 6.94
N SER A 111 -32.38 -0.76 8.07
CA SER A 111 -33.03 0.08 9.08
C SER A 111 -32.88 1.59 8.85
N ALA A 112 -32.17 1.99 7.78
CA ALA A 112 -31.73 3.36 7.49
C ALA A 112 -30.96 4.05 8.64
N ARG A 113 -30.64 3.31 9.71
CA ARG A 113 -29.91 3.77 10.89
C ARG A 113 -28.52 3.16 10.85
N GLY A 114 -27.51 4.02 10.86
CA GLY A 114 -26.12 3.61 10.97
C GLY A 114 -25.85 2.83 12.25
N TYR A 115 -25.18 1.69 12.12
CA TYR A 115 -24.60 0.96 13.23
C TYR A 115 -23.11 0.75 13.00
N LYS A 116 -22.38 0.67 14.10
CA LYS A 116 -20.94 0.46 14.10
C LYS A 116 -20.63 -0.97 13.63
N GLY A 117 -19.85 -1.08 12.55
CA GLY A 117 -19.35 -2.35 12.03
C GLY A 117 -18.31 -3.01 12.93
N GLY A 118 -17.88 -4.19 12.52
CA GLY A 118 -16.88 -5.00 13.19
C GLY A 118 -15.46 -4.41 13.15
N PRO A 119 -14.56 -4.89 14.04
CA PRO A 119 -13.21 -4.34 14.21
C PRO A 119 -12.26 -4.60 13.03
N ALA A 120 -12.64 -5.44 12.07
CA ALA A 120 -11.84 -5.77 10.88
C ALA A 120 -12.61 -5.56 9.57
N ASP A 121 -13.81 -4.98 9.62
CA ASP A 121 -14.72 -4.90 8.48
C ASP A 121 -14.20 -3.92 7.44
N CYS A 122 -13.85 -4.41 6.26
CA CYS A 122 -13.36 -3.61 5.14
C CYS A 122 -14.42 -2.64 4.60
N TYR A 123 -13.99 -1.43 4.22
CA TYR A 123 -14.79 -0.55 3.38
C TYR A 123 -14.64 -0.93 1.90
N TRP A 124 -15.53 -0.41 1.05
CA TRP A 124 -15.53 -0.68 -0.38
C TRP A 124 -14.19 -0.32 -1.04
N GLY A 125 -13.57 -1.30 -1.69
CA GLY A 125 -12.32 -1.13 -2.40
C GLY A 125 -11.09 -0.91 -1.50
N GLU A 126 -11.22 -1.09 -0.19
CA GLU A 126 -10.12 -0.98 0.77
C GLU A 126 -9.12 -2.12 0.61
N LEU A 127 -7.83 -1.82 0.80
CA LEU A 127 -6.78 -2.83 0.80
C LEU A 127 -6.96 -3.77 2.00
N THR A 128 -6.94 -5.08 1.77
CA THR A 128 -7.05 -6.06 2.85
C THR A 128 -5.70 -6.32 3.50
N ASP A 129 -5.70 -7.00 4.65
CA ASP A 129 -4.48 -7.42 5.34
C ASP A 129 -3.69 -8.43 4.50
N LEU A 130 -4.38 -9.22 3.67
CA LEU A 130 -3.74 -10.04 2.64
C LEU A 130 -3.01 -9.16 1.61
N GLY A 131 -3.67 -8.10 1.13
CA GLY A 131 -3.07 -7.13 0.21
C GLY A 131 -1.87 -6.40 0.78
N ARG A 132 -1.89 -6.07 2.07
CA ARG A 132 -0.73 -5.49 2.77
C ARG A 132 0.42 -6.48 2.84
N ARG A 133 0.16 -7.72 3.26
CA ARG A 133 1.18 -8.76 3.38
C ARG A 133 1.81 -9.11 2.03
N SER A 134 1.00 -9.21 0.98
CA SER A 134 1.48 -9.58 -0.35
C SER A 134 2.37 -8.52 -0.98
N THR A 135 2.03 -7.25 -0.79
CA THR A 135 2.82 -6.11 -1.26
C THR A 135 4.09 -5.89 -0.43
N LEU A 136 4.04 -6.17 0.88
CA LEU A 136 5.22 -6.26 1.73
C LEU A 136 6.19 -7.36 1.25
N ALA A 137 5.65 -8.55 0.98
CA ALA A 137 6.44 -9.67 0.47
C ALA A 137 7.04 -9.36 -0.92
N LEU A 138 6.32 -8.65 -1.78
CA LEU A 138 6.86 -8.17 -3.05
C LEU A 138 8.09 -7.28 -2.83
N GLY A 139 8.02 -6.30 -1.93
CA GLY A 139 9.16 -5.45 -1.57
C GLY A 139 10.37 -6.26 -1.10
N ALA A 140 10.15 -7.25 -0.23
CA ALA A 140 11.20 -8.13 0.26
C ALA A 140 11.85 -8.99 -0.85
N ILE A 141 11.06 -9.46 -1.82
CA ILE A 141 11.55 -10.19 -2.99
C ILE A 141 12.42 -9.28 -3.86
N LEU A 142 11.98 -8.05 -4.11
CA LEU A 142 12.77 -7.08 -4.86
C LEU A 142 14.10 -6.81 -4.15
N ARG A 143 14.09 -6.66 -2.82
CA ARG A 143 15.31 -6.49 -2.02
C ARG A 143 16.27 -7.66 -2.22
N SER A 144 15.77 -8.90 -2.15
CA SER A 144 16.62 -10.10 -2.28
C SER A 144 17.26 -10.27 -3.66
N ILE A 145 16.73 -9.59 -4.68
CA ILE A 145 17.28 -9.60 -6.03
C ILE A 145 18.25 -8.42 -6.22
N TYR A 146 17.83 -7.20 -5.91
CA TYR A 146 18.54 -6.00 -6.33
C TYR A 146 19.62 -5.52 -5.36
N VAL A 147 19.55 -5.87 -4.08
CA VAL A 147 20.62 -5.54 -3.13
C VAL A 147 21.87 -6.41 -3.39
N PRO A 148 21.78 -7.74 -3.56
CA PRO A 148 22.95 -8.56 -3.90
C PRO A 148 23.59 -8.23 -5.25
N LEU A 149 22.80 -7.71 -6.20
CA LEU A 149 23.31 -7.22 -7.48
C LEU A 149 24.02 -5.86 -7.36
N GLY A 150 24.01 -5.24 -6.19
CA GLY A 150 24.58 -3.91 -5.97
C GLY A 150 23.80 -2.77 -6.64
N PHE A 151 22.60 -3.04 -7.15
CA PHE A 151 21.78 -2.04 -7.85
C PHE A 151 20.99 -1.14 -6.88
N LEU A 152 20.47 -1.70 -5.80
CA LEU A 152 19.81 -0.93 -4.74
C LEU A 152 20.72 -0.84 -3.49
N PRO A 153 20.71 0.29 -2.77
CA PRO A 153 21.45 0.40 -1.52
C PRO A 153 20.90 -0.56 -0.48
N GLU A 154 21.79 -1.14 0.33
CA GLU A 154 21.38 -2.01 1.43
C GLU A 154 20.57 -1.24 2.48
N THR A 155 20.98 -0.02 2.80
CA THR A 155 20.29 0.89 3.74
C THR A 155 19.91 2.18 3.03
N LEU A 156 18.64 2.58 3.17
CA LEU A 156 18.16 3.86 2.64
C LEU A 156 18.54 5.00 3.59
N SER A 157 19.20 6.03 3.05
CA SER A 157 19.68 7.21 3.77
C SER A 157 19.45 8.48 2.95
N PRO A 158 19.54 9.69 3.55
CA PRO A 158 19.43 10.93 2.79
C PRO A 158 20.45 11.08 1.65
N SER A 159 21.62 10.43 1.76
CA SER A 159 22.68 10.49 0.74
C SER A 159 22.44 9.62 -0.49
N ASN A 160 21.46 8.71 -0.45
CA ASN A 160 21.11 7.83 -1.58
C ASN A 160 19.60 7.85 -1.91
N ALA A 161 18.83 8.70 -1.24
CA ALA A 161 17.38 8.80 -1.46
C ALA A 161 17.01 9.25 -2.88
N ASP A 162 17.91 9.95 -3.58
CA ASP A 162 17.76 10.39 -4.96
C ASP A 162 17.95 9.27 -5.99
N GLN A 163 18.53 8.13 -5.61
CA GLN A 163 18.69 6.96 -6.48
C GLN A 163 17.38 6.21 -6.73
N VAL A 164 16.33 6.52 -5.95
CA VAL A 164 15.04 5.85 -6.01
C VAL A 164 13.92 6.86 -6.16
N SER A 165 12.86 6.48 -6.87
CA SER A 165 11.66 7.30 -7.02
C SER A 165 10.43 6.45 -6.80
N PHE A 166 9.54 6.93 -5.94
CA PHE A 166 8.28 6.28 -5.61
C PHE A 166 7.13 7.14 -6.11
N ARG A 167 6.24 6.55 -6.91
CA ARG A 167 5.05 7.22 -7.44
C ARG A 167 3.83 6.32 -7.32
N SER A 168 2.70 6.91 -6.95
CA SER A 168 1.40 6.23 -6.89
C SER A 168 0.31 7.11 -7.51
N THR A 169 -0.82 6.50 -7.87
CA THR A 169 -2.06 7.23 -8.07
C THR A 169 -2.61 7.72 -6.74
N ASN A 170 -3.47 8.74 -6.75
CA ASN A 170 -4.15 9.24 -5.55
C ASN A 170 -5.33 8.35 -5.12
N MET A 171 -5.08 7.05 -4.94
CA MET A 171 -6.07 6.08 -4.50
C MET A 171 -5.57 5.43 -3.19
N PRO A 172 -6.34 5.40 -2.09
CA PRO A 172 -5.83 4.93 -0.81
C PRO A 172 -5.16 3.55 -0.87
N ARG A 173 -5.78 2.57 -1.55
CA ARG A 173 -5.23 1.22 -1.72
C ARG A 173 -3.91 1.15 -2.49
N THR A 174 -3.63 2.08 -3.43
CA THR A 174 -2.37 2.08 -4.19
C THR A 174 -1.26 2.72 -3.36
N ILE A 175 -1.57 3.81 -2.63
CA ILE A 175 -0.65 4.45 -1.68
C ILE A 175 -0.26 3.46 -0.58
N GLU A 176 -1.24 2.77 0.03
CA GLU A 176 -0.96 1.77 1.06
C GLU A 176 -0.13 0.60 0.50
N SER A 177 -0.39 0.15 -0.73
CA SER A 177 0.42 -0.90 -1.36
C SER A 177 1.87 -0.44 -1.57
N LEU A 178 2.08 0.81 -2.00
CA LEU A 178 3.41 1.39 -2.15
C LEU A 178 4.15 1.45 -0.80
N HIS A 179 3.48 1.88 0.27
CA HIS A 179 4.09 1.89 1.61
C HIS A 179 4.56 0.50 2.03
N GLN A 180 3.77 -0.55 1.77
CA GLN A 180 4.15 -1.92 2.10
C GLN A 180 5.33 -2.41 1.24
N ILE A 181 5.36 -2.10 -0.06
CA ILE A 181 6.51 -2.42 -0.92
C ILE A 181 7.78 -1.74 -0.41
N VAL A 182 7.71 -0.45 -0.04
CA VAL A 182 8.84 0.29 0.51
C VAL A 182 9.29 -0.31 1.85
N GLU A 183 8.36 -0.67 2.74
CA GLU A 183 8.69 -1.35 4.00
C GLU A 183 9.37 -2.71 3.76
N GLY A 184 8.98 -3.45 2.72
CA GLY A 184 9.63 -4.70 2.35
C GLY A 184 11.02 -4.51 1.74
N LEU A 185 11.21 -3.45 0.95
CA LEU A 185 12.48 -3.09 0.32
C LEU A 185 13.51 -2.60 1.34
N TRP A 186 13.09 -1.71 2.24
CA TRP A 186 13.90 -1.19 3.33
C TRP A 186 13.05 -1.18 4.59
N PRO A 187 13.03 -2.25 5.40
CA PRO A 187 12.35 -2.25 6.69
C PRO A 187 12.96 -1.18 7.62
N ALA A 188 12.31 -0.90 8.76
CA ALA A 188 12.83 0.05 9.74
C ALA A 188 14.31 -0.16 10.12
N SER A 189 14.79 -1.42 10.16
CA SER A 189 16.19 -1.75 10.43
C SER A 189 17.17 -1.44 9.27
N ALA A 190 16.65 -1.21 8.07
CA ALA A 190 17.40 -0.90 6.85
C ALA A 190 17.08 0.51 6.32
N ARG A 191 16.56 1.39 7.18
CA ARG A 191 16.43 2.81 6.94
C ARG A 191 17.14 3.58 8.04
N GLN A 192 17.78 4.68 7.67
CA GLN A 192 18.33 5.60 8.67
C GLN A 192 17.20 6.15 9.55
N ASP A 193 17.44 6.24 10.86
CA ASP A 193 16.45 6.75 11.81
C ASP A 193 16.03 8.20 11.46
N GLY A 194 14.74 8.48 11.61
CA GLY A 194 14.15 9.77 11.24
C GLY A 194 14.05 10.07 9.74
N LEU A 195 14.49 9.17 8.84
CA LEU A 195 14.33 9.36 7.40
C LEU A 195 12.85 9.37 7.01
N LYS A 196 12.46 10.38 6.22
CA LYS A 196 11.16 10.44 5.54
C LYS A 196 11.31 9.87 4.13
N VAL A 197 10.44 8.94 3.76
CA VAL A 197 10.41 8.42 2.39
C VAL A 197 9.44 9.26 1.57
N ASP A 198 9.97 9.97 0.58
CA ASP A 198 9.16 10.79 -0.31
C ASP A 198 8.50 9.92 -1.39
N PHE A 199 7.22 10.18 -1.67
CA PHE A 199 6.54 9.61 -2.82
C PHE A 199 5.70 10.67 -3.52
N GLN A 200 5.48 10.47 -4.80
CA GLN A 200 4.82 11.43 -5.68
C GLN A 200 3.43 10.94 -6.05
N LEU A 201 2.49 11.88 -6.11
CA LEU A 201 1.16 11.69 -6.67
C LEU A 201 0.98 12.68 -7.82
N ARG A 202 0.23 12.28 -8.85
CA ARG A 202 -0.20 13.20 -9.90
C ARG A 202 -1.68 13.53 -9.75
N GLY A 203 -2.05 14.75 -10.15
CA GLY A 203 -3.45 15.16 -10.23
C GLY A 203 -4.22 14.27 -11.18
N TRP A 204 -5.48 13.96 -10.85
CA TRP A 204 -6.30 13.00 -11.59
C TRP A 204 -6.57 13.42 -13.05
N GLN A 205 -6.50 14.72 -13.35
CA GLN A 205 -6.67 15.28 -14.70
C GLN A 205 -5.48 14.98 -15.62
N ASP A 206 -4.26 14.90 -15.06
CA ASP A 206 -3.01 14.68 -15.80
C ASP A 206 -2.42 13.28 -15.56
N GLU A 207 -3.15 12.42 -14.83
CA GLU A 207 -2.66 11.11 -14.43
C GLU A 207 -2.41 10.22 -15.66
N ASP A 208 -1.26 9.54 -15.67
CA ASP A 208 -0.81 8.67 -16.77
C ASP A 208 -0.54 7.23 -16.31
N LEU A 209 -0.77 6.92 -15.02
CA LEU A 209 -0.69 5.56 -14.49
C LEU A 209 -1.95 4.71 -14.76
N TYR A 210 -3.00 5.31 -15.32
CA TYR A 210 -4.17 4.61 -15.87
C TYR A 210 -4.68 5.36 -17.11
N PRO A 211 -5.41 4.70 -18.02
CA PRO A 211 -6.05 5.37 -19.15
C PRO A 211 -6.98 6.48 -18.65
N ASN A 212 -6.53 7.72 -18.85
CA ASN A 212 -7.20 8.90 -18.36
C ASN A 212 -8.33 9.28 -19.32
N GLN A 213 -9.52 9.53 -18.77
CA GLN A 213 -10.71 9.88 -19.57
C GLN A 213 -10.68 11.33 -20.08
N SER A 214 -9.69 12.11 -19.64
CA SER A 214 -9.46 13.48 -20.11
C SER A 214 -8.70 13.54 -21.45
N CYS A 215 -8.24 12.38 -21.98
CA CYS A 215 -7.55 12.24 -23.27
C CYS A 215 -8.47 11.71 -24.36
#